data_AF-A0A1S2D8V2-F1
#
_entry.id   AF-A0A1S2D8V2-F1
#
_cell.length_a   1.000
_cell.length_b   1.000
_cell.length_c   1.000
_cell.angle_alpha   90.00
_cell.angle_beta   90.00
_cell.angle_gamma   90.00
#
_symmetry.space_group_name_H-M   'P 1'
#
loop_
_entity.id
_entity.type
_entity.pdbx_description
1 polymer ?
#
loop_
_entity_poly.entity_id
_entity_poly.type
_entity_poly.pdbx_seq_one_letter_code
_entity_poly.pdbx_strand_id
1 'polypeptide(L)'
;MQTDTLKSLVVDALEELKARDVVELDVAELTSVTDVMVVASGTSSRHVSALADNVIEKAKEAGLRPLGVEGQQSGEWVLVDLGDVVAHVMMPETRQLYDLERLWADLPTDSKRAADRQELRGQELRG
;
A
#
# COMPACT_ATOMS: atom_id res chain seq x y z
N MET A 1 0.73 -14.93 1.73
CA MET A 1 0.91 -14.71 0.28
C MET A 1 2.25 -14.02 0.09
N GLN A 2 2.98 -14.24 -1.02
CA GLN A 2 4.24 -13.53 -1.24
C GLN A 2 3.97 -12.05 -1.56
N THR A 3 4.82 -11.12 -1.11
CA THR A 3 4.64 -9.66 -1.27
C THR A 3 4.37 -9.26 -2.72
N ASP A 4 5.12 -9.81 -3.68
CA ASP A 4 4.92 -9.52 -5.11
C ASP A 4 3.54 -9.95 -5.63
N THR A 5 3.03 -11.08 -5.15
CA THR A 5 1.68 -11.55 -5.49
C THR A 5 0.61 -10.65 -4.88
N LEU A 6 0.81 -10.20 -3.63
CA LEU A 6 -0.09 -9.26 -2.96
C LEU A 6 -0.11 -7.90 -3.65
N LYS A 7 1.05 -7.39 -4.02
CA LYS A 7 1.19 -6.17 -4.79
C LYS A 7 0.49 -6.26 -6.14
N SER A 8 0.70 -7.35 -6.88
CA SER A 8 0.05 -7.57 -8.18
C SER A 8 -1.47 -7.58 -8.04
N LEU A 9 -1.99 -8.28 -7.01
CA LEU A 9 -3.43 -8.29 -6.73
C LEU A 9 -3.97 -6.88 -6.47
N VAL A 10 -3.27 -6.06 -5.68
CA VAL A 10 -3.66 -4.68 -5.39
C VAL A 10 -3.68 -3.83 -6.65
N VAL A 11 -2.62 -3.90 -7.47
CA VAL A 11 -2.51 -3.16 -8.73
C VAL A 11 -3.62 -3.58 -9.69
N ASP A 12 -3.83 -4.88 -9.89
CA ASP A 12 -4.88 -5.42 -10.76
C ASP A 12 -6.27 -4.94 -10.30
N ALA A 13 -6.55 -4.99 -9.00
CA ALA A 13 -7.82 -4.51 -8.43
C ALA A 13 -8.05 -3.01 -8.68
N LEU A 14 -6.99 -2.19 -8.65
CA LEU A 14 -7.07 -0.76 -8.94
C LEU A 14 -7.28 -0.53 -10.45
N GLU A 15 -6.58 -1.27 -11.31
CA GLU A 15 -6.68 -1.14 -12.77
C GLU A 15 -8.01 -1.65 -13.35
N GLU A 16 -8.61 -2.68 -12.74
CA GLU A 16 -9.95 -3.18 -13.06
C GLU A 16 -10.98 -2.05 -13.08
N LEU A 17 -10.90 -1.15 -12.10
CA LEU A 17 -11.79 0.01 -11.96
C LEU A 17 -11.23 1.30 -12.57
N LYS A 18 -10.13 1.22 -13.33
CA LYS A 18 -9.53 2.37 -14.05
C LYS A 18 -9.00 3.45 -13.11
N ALA A 19 -8.30 3.04 -12.06
CA ALA A 19 -7.41 3.92 -11.31
C ALA A 19 -6.45 4.68 -12.25
N ARG A 20 -6.08 5.89 -11.86
CA ARG A 20 -5.09 6.70 -12.57
C ARG A 20 -3.76 6.71 -11.85
N ASP A 21 -2.69 6.79 -12.62
CA ASP A 21 -1.34 7.06 -12.14
C ASP A 21 -0.92 6.08 -11.02
N VAL A 22 -1.20 4.79 -11.20
CA VAL A 22 -0.83 3.75 -10.24
C VAL A 22 0.70 3.65 -10.21
N VAL A 23 1.28 3.82 -9.02
CA VAL A 23 2.73 3.71 -8.80
C VAL A 23 3.01 2.80 -7.61
N GLU A 24 4.13 2.09 -7.71
CA GLU A 24 4.65 1.22 -6.66
C GLU A 24 5.89 1.90 -6.05
N LEU A 25 5.93 1.97 -4.72
CA LEU A 25 7.07 2.48 -3.97
C LEU A 25 7.61 1.33 -3.12
N ASP A 26 8.85 0.91 -3.40
CA ASP A 26 9.59 0.00 -2.53
C ASP A 26 10.12 0.78 -1.33
N VAL A 27 9.60 0.45 -0.15
CA VAL A 27 9.92 1.13 1.11
C VAL A 27 10.50 0.17 2.14
N ALA A 28 10.79 -1.08 1.76
CA ALA A 28 11.21 -2.14 2.67
C ALA A 28 12.53 -1.82 3.40
N GLU A 29 13.42 -1.04 2.77
CA GLU A 29 14.66 -0.57 3.39
C GLU A 29 14.50 0.69 4.25
N LEU A 30 13.39 1.42 4.07
CA LEU A 30 13.14 2.73 4.70
C LEU A 30 12.31 2.59 5.98
N THR A 31 11.41 1.60 6.01
CA THR A 31 10.52 1.34 7.15
C THR A 31 10.34 -0.15 7.41
N SER A 32 10.13 -0.51 8.67
CA SER A 32 9.81 -1.89 9.05
C SER A 32 8.32 -2.22 8.97
N VAL A 33 7.47 -1.22 8.70
CA VAL A 33 6.00 -1.34 8.79
C VAL A 33 5.39 -2.05 7.59
N THR A 34 5.83 -1.74 6.38
CA THR A 34 5.35 -2.33 5.13
C THR A 34 6.51 -2.42 4.14
N ASP A 35 6.43 -3.35 3.19
CA ASP A 35 7.50 -3.55 2.21
C ASP A 35 7.22 -2.72 0.93
N VAL A 36 5.95 -2.59 0.53
CA VAL A 36 5.54 -1.85 -0.67
C VAL A 36 4.36 -0.92 -0.37
N MET A 37 4.45 0.32 -0.82
CA MET A 37 3.29 1.22 -0.91
C MET A 37 2.82 1.31 -2.35
N VAL A 38 1.52 1.09 -2.59
CA VAL A 38 0.89 1.36 -3.89
C VAL A 38 0.12 2.66 -3.78
N VAL A 39 0.41 3.63 -4.64
CA VAL A 39 -0.28 4.93 -4.66
C VAL A 39 -1.07 5.05 -5.96
N ALA A 40 -2.35 5.41 -5.87
CA ALA A 40 -3.22 5.54 -7.03
C ALA A 40 -4.20 6.70 -6.87
N SER A 41 -4.68 7.21 -7.99
CA SER A 41 -5.63 8.33 -8.03
C SER A 41 -7.00 7.94 -8.56
N GLY A 42 -8.05 8.36 -7.85
CA GLY A 42 -9.42 8.32 -8.34
C GLY A 42 -9.80 9.60 -9.09
N THR A 43 -11.00 9.63 -9.67
CA THR A 43 -11.52 10.79 -10.42
C THR A 43 -12.61 11.56 -9.69
N SER A 44 -13.07 11.02 -8.55
CA SER A 44 -14.08 11.58 -7.66
C SER A 44 -14.04 10.79 -6.35
N SER A 45 -14.61 11.34 -5.27
CA SER A 45 -14.63 10.63 -3.99
C SER A 45 -15.31 9.27 -4.06
N ARG A 46 -16.38 9.15 -4.86
CA ARG A 46 -17.04 7.86 -5.11
C ARG A 46 -16.11 6.86 -5.80
N HIS A 47 -15.33 7.33 -6.78
CA HIS A 47 -14.38 6.47 -7.49
C HIS A 47 -13.25 6.03 -6.56
N VAL A 48 -12.72 6.93 -5.73
CA VAL A 48 -11.72 6.59 -4.70
C VAL A 48 -12.25 5.53 -3.73
N SER A 49 -13.45 5.70 -3.17
CA SER A 49 -14.04 4.68 -2.30
C SER A 49 -14.25 3.34 -3.03
N ALA A 50 -14.74 3.37 -4.28
CA ALA A 50 -14.94 2.16 -5.07
C ALA A 50 -13.63 1.41 -5.37
N LEU A 51 -12.56 2.14 -5.64
CA LEU A 51 -11.22 1.59 -5.84
C LEU A 51 -10.72 0.87 -4.58
N ALA A 52 -10.82 1.52 -3.42
CA ALA A 52 -10.45 0.91 -2.15
C ALA A 52 -11.33 -0.31 -1.82
N ASP A 53 -12.64 -0.22 -2.03
CA ASP A 53 -13.57 -1.34 -1.86
C ASP A 53 -13.18 -2.53 -2.75
N ASN A 54 -12.81 -2.31 -4.02
CA ASN A 54 -12.39 -3.40 -4.89
C ASN A 54 -11.10 -4.07 -4.41
N VAL A 55 -10.10 -3.30 -3.95
CA VAL A 55 -8.89 -3.86 -3.34
C VAL A 55 -9.25 -4.74 -2.14
N ILE A 56 -10.15 -4.26 -1.28
CA ILE A 56 -10.61 -5.00 -0.09
C ILE A 56 -11.32 -6.30 -0.49
N GLU A 57 -12.22 -6.26 -1.47
CA GLU A 57 -12.94 -7.45 -1.95
C GLU A 57 -12.00 -8.45 -2.62
N LYS A 58 -11.08 -8.02 -3.49
CA LYS A 58 -10.07 -8.91 -4.09
C LYS A 58 -9.16 -9.55 -3.05
N ALA A 59 -8.75 -8.80 -2.03
CA ALA A 59 -7.98 -9.34 -0.92
C ALA A 59 -8.79 -10.43 -0.17
N LYS A 60 -10.08 -10.18 0.12
CA LYS A 60 -10.98 -11.17 0.75
C LYS A 60 -11.16 -12.42 -0.10
N GLU A 61 -11.35 -12.28 -1.41
CA GLU A 61 -11.45 -13.40 -2.35
C GLU A 61 -10.17 -14.26 -2.34
N ALA A 62 -9.01 -13.64 -2.16
CA ALA A 62 -7.72 -14.31 -1.99
C ALA A 62 -7.48 -14.85 -0.56
N GLY A 63 -8.49 -14.79 0.33
CA GLY A 63 -8.41 -15.28 1.71
C GLY A 63 -7.65 -14.36 2.68
N LEU A 64 -7.40 -13.11 2.29
CA LEU A 64 -6.75 -12.09 3.11
C LEU A 64 -7.79 -11.15 3.71
N ARG A 65 -7.48 -10.57 4.86
CA ARG A 65 -8.29 -9.49 5.45
C ARG A 65 -7.40 -8.28 5.67
N PRO A 66 -7.82 -7.07 5.27
CA PRO A 66 -7.10 -5.87 5.65
C PRO A 66 -6.90 -5.78 7.15
N LEU A 67 -5.70 -5.38 7.57
CA LEU A 67 -5.38 -5.07 8.96
C LEU A 67 -6.09 -3.80 9.42
N GLY A 68 -6.28 -2.86 8.50
CA GLY A 68 -6.98 -1.61 8.73
C GLY A 68 -7.43 -0.95 7.42
N VAL A 69 -8.50 -0.16 7.53
CA VAL A 69 -8.99 0.69 6.44
C VAL A 69 -9.38 2.04 7.02
N GLU A 70 -8.82 3.13 6.47
CA GLU A 70 -9.06 4.49 6.94
C GLU A 70 -9.52 5.43 5.82
N GLY A 71 -10.27 6.47 6.15
CA GLY A 71 -10.68 7.53 5.22
C GLY A 71 -11.79 7.16 4.22
N GLN A 72 -12.26 5.92 4.22
CA GLN A 72 -13.25 5.42 3.24
C GLN A 72 -14.56 6.22 3.18
N GLN A 73 -15.01 6.79 4.30
CA GLN A 73 -16.25 7.58 4.36
C GLN A 73 -16.16 8.91 3.60
N SER A 74 -14.98 9.56 3.57
CA SER A 74 -14.80 10.80 2.82
C SER A 74 -14.53 10.52 1.35
N GLY A 75 -13.78 9.44 1.06
CA GLY A 75 -13.31 9.13 -0.29
C GLY A 75 -12.32 10.17 -0.83
N GLU A 76 -11.77 11.02 0.02
CA GLU A 76 -10.74 11.98 -0.40
C GLU A 76 -9.37 11.30 -0.45
N TRP A 77 -9.07 10.52 0.57
CA TRP A 77 -7.89 9.66 0.67
C TRP A 77 -8.27 8.46 1.51
N VAL A 78 -8.15 7.28 0.92
CA VAL A 78 -8.39 6.00 1.56
C VAL A 78 -7.08 5.23 1.66
N LEU A 79 -6.81 4.69 2.85
CA LEU A 79 -5.69 3.79 3.11
C LEU A 79 -6.26 2.39 3.34
N VAL A 80 -5.71 1.40 2.63
CA VAL A 80 -6.00 -0.03 2.85
C VAL A 80 -4.70 -0.73 3.23
N ASP A 81 -4.62 -1.19 4.48
CA ASP A 81 -3.46 -1.87 5.03
C ASP A 81 -3.61 -3.39 4.90
N LEU A 82 -2.72 -4.03 4.12
CA LEU A 82 -2.66 -5.47 3.93
C LEU A 82 -1.36 -6.08 4.54
N GLY A 83 -0.68 -5.34 5.43
CA GLY A 83 0.59 -5.71 6.05
C GLY A 83 1.78 -5.39 5.13
N ASP A 84 2.24 -6.38 4.37
CA ASP A 84 3.42 -6.23 3.50
C ASP A 84 3.18 -5.25 2.34
N VAL A 85 1.91 -4.94 2.03
CA VAL A 85 1.52 -3.95 1.02
C VAL A 85 0.46 -3.01 1.60
N VAL A 86 0.64 -1.70 1.41
CA VAL A 86 -0.35 -0.68 1.77
C VAL A 86 -0.79 0.08 0.51
N ALA A 87 -2.09 0.12 0.26
CA ALA A 87 -2.66 0.90 -0.85
C ALA A 87 -3.13 2.28 -0.35
N HIS A 88 -2.66 3.34 -1.01
CA HIS A 88 -3.11 4.71 -0.82
C HIS A 88 -3.88 5.15 -2.08
N VAL A 89 -5.20 5.29 -1.96
CA VAL A 89 -6.07 5.74 -3.05
C VAL A 89 -6.61 7.12 -2.72
N MET A 90 -6.41 8.10 -3.58
CA MET A 90 -6.70 9.49 -3.25
C MET A 90 -7.17 10.33 -4.43
N MET A 91 -7.77 11.48 -4.13
CA MET A 91 -8.05 12.52 -5.12
C MET A 91 -6.74 13.12 -5.65
N PRO A 92 -6.68 13.55 -6.92
CA PRO A 92 -5.45 14.12 -7.49
C PRO A 92 -4.91 15.32 -6.73
N GLU A 93 -5.79 16.18 -6.22
CA GLU A 93 -5.42 17.37 -5.45
C GLU A 93 -4.77 16.98 -4.11
N THR A 94 -5.33 15.98 -3.43
CA THR A 94 -4.79 15.43 -2.18
C THR A 94 -3.43 14.77 -2.43
N ARG A 95 -3.28 14.02 -3.52
CA ARG A 95 -1.98 13.43 -3.92
C ARG A 95 -0.91 14.48 -4.13
N GLN A 96 -1.25 15.54 -4.85
CA GLN A 96 -0.30 16.63 -5.13
C GLN A 96 0.09 17.39 -3.86
N LEU A 97 -0.84 17.54 -2.90
CA LEU A 97 -0.57 18.20 -1.63
C LEU A 97 0.40 17.41 -0.75
N TYR A 98 0.19 16.10 -0.63
CA TYR A 98 0.98 15.25 0.26
C TYR A 98 2.25 14.67 -0.38
N ASP A 99 2.25 14.45 -1.70
CA ASP A 99 3.42 14.08 -2.51
C ASP A 99 4.22 12.91 -1.88
N LEU A 100 3.53 11.81 -1.60
CA LEU A 100 4.09 10.64 -0.92
C LEU A 100 5.27 10.07 -1.72
N GLU A 101 5.17 10.07 -3.05
CA GLU A 101 6.23 9.61 -3.93
C GLU A 101 7.55 10.34 -3.66
N ARG A 102 7.53 11.67 -3.52
CA ARG A 102 8.72 12.43 -3.16
C ARG A 102 9.16 12.17 -1.72
N LEU A 103 8.22 12.10 -0.77
CA LEU A 103 8.53 11.83 0.63
C LEU A 103 9.33 10.53 0.82
N TRP A 104 8.98 9.50 0.07
CA TRP A 104 9.62 8.18 0.16
C TRP A 104 10.79 8.00 -0.82
N ALA A 105 10.95 8.87 -1.83
CA ALA A 105 12.10 8.83 -2.74
C ALA A 105 13.42 9.30 -2.09
N ASP A 106 13.36 10.21 -1.11
CA ASP A 106 14.53 10.95 -0.59
C ASP A 106 15.02 10.47 0.80
N LEU A 107 14.51 9.36 1.34
CA LEU A 107 14.95 8.90 2.66
C LEU A 107 16.33 8.23 2.57
N PRO A 108 17.33 8.66 3.37
CA PRO A 108 18.60 7.95 3.46
C PRO A 108 18.33 6.53 3.93
N THR A 109 18.80 5.52 3.18
CA THR A 109 18.83 4.12 3.63
C THR A 109 19.71 4.03 4.87
N ASP A 110 19.14 4.26 6.04
CA ASP A 110 19.82 4.05 7.31
C ASP A 110 20.05 2.55 7.47
N SER A 111 21.20 2.10 6.98
CA SER A 111 21.61 0.70 6.80
C SER A 111 21.66 -0.10 8.12
N LYS A 112 21.35 0.53 9.26
CA LYS A 112 21.21 -0.11 10.56
C LYS A 112 19.91 -0.90 10.74
N ARG A 113 18.81 -0.50 10.11
CA ARG A 113 17.49 -1.15 10.34
C ARG A 113 17.30 -2.49 9.61
N ALA A 114 17.97 -2.68 8.46
CA ALA A 114 17.93 -3.94 7.71
C ALA A 114 18.57 -5.12 8.49
N ALA A 115 19.57 -4.84 9.34
CA ALA A 115 20.23 -5.85 10.18
C ALA A 115 19.29 -6.43 11.24
N ASP A 116 18.47 -5.59 11.88
CA ASP A 116 17.51 -6.02 12.91
C ASP A 116 16.47 -7.01 12.36
N ARG A 117 16.10 -6.90 11.08
CA ARG A 117 15.11 -7.77 10.43
C ARG A 117 15.64 -9.17 10.11
N GLN A 118 16.91 -9.30 9.72
CA GLN A 118 17.53 -10.64 9.54
C GLN A 118 17.65 -11.37 10.87
N GLU A 119 17.86 -10.64 11.95
CA GLU A 119 17.98 -11.21 13.29
C GLU A 119 16.61 -11.64 13.86
N LEU A 120 15.55 -10.86 13.67
CA LEU A 120 14.18 -11.21 14.08
C LEU A 120 13.61 -12.42 13.28
N ARG A 121 13.71 -12.40 11.94
CA ARG A 121 13.27 -13.52 11.09
C ARG A 121 14.11 -14.79 11.33
N GLY A 122 15.36 -14.65 11.74
CA GLY A 122 16.25 -15.76 12.09
C GLY A 122 16.00 -16.37 13.48
N GLN A 123 15.25 -15.69 14.35
CA GLN A 123 14.85 -16.17 15.68
C GLN A 123 13.50 -16.89 15.65
N GLU A 124 12.56 -16.46 14.82
CA GLU A 124 11.25 -17.15 14.65
C GLU A 124 11.37 -18.54 14.00
N LEU A 125 12.45 -18.81 13.26
CA LEU A 125 12.72 -20.11 12.63
C LEU A 125 13.51 -21.09 13.52
N ARG A 126 13.85 -20.69 14.76
CA ARG A 126 14.61 -21.51 15.73
C ARG A 126 13.83 -21.90 16.99
N GLY A 127 12.53 -21.64 17.03
CA GLY A 127 11.61 -22.11 18.08
C GLY A 127 10.69 -23.20 17.54
#